data_AF-A0A3D5K0M4-F1
#
_entry.id   AF-A0A3D5K0M4-F1
#
_cell.length_a   1.000
_cell.length_b   1.000
_cell.length_c   1.000
_cell.angle_alpha   90.00
_cell.angle_beta   90.00
_cell.angle_gamma   90.00
#
_symmetry.space_group_name_H-M   'P 1'
#
loop_
_entity.id
_entity.type
_entity.pdbx_description
1 polymer ?
#
loop_
_entity_poly.entity_id
_entity_poly.type
_entity_poly.pdbx_seq_one_letter_code
_entity_poly.pdbx_strand_id
1 'polypeptide(L)' 'LERLAKRSNRLTQQRFGRVIRLFAPLYLSNECINNCTYCGFSRDNRILRVTLSIDEVVREARALADQGFRNILLVAGEHP' A
#
# COMPACT_ATOMS: atom_id res chain seq x y z
N LEU A 1 21.67 8.80 -17.03
CA LEU A 1 20.29 8.63 -16.54
C LEU A 1 19.29 9.53 -17.27
N GLU A 2 19.61 10.80 -17.51
CA GLU A 2 18.70 11.79 -18.12
C GLU A 2 18.05 11.35 -19.46
N ARG A 3 18.83 10.79 -20.38
CA ARG A 3 18.31 10.28 -21.67
C ARG A 3 17.24 9.19 -21.47
N LEU A 4 17.45 8.29 -20.51
CA LEU A 4 16.50 7.22 -20.20
C LEU A 4 15.23 7.78 -19.55
N ALA A 5 15.37 8.72 -18.62
CA ALA A 5 14.23 9.39 -17.97
C ALA A 5 13.34 10.12 -18.98
N LYS A 6 13.93 10.90 -19.90
CA LYS A 6 13.18 11.59 -20.97
C LYS A 6 12.45 10.62 -21.89
N ARG A 7 13.08 9.50 -22.27
CA ARG A 7 12.46 8.48 -23.12
C ARG A 7 11.28 7.81 -22.40
N SER A 8 11.47 7.43 -21.13
CA SER A 8 10.41 6.84 -20.30
C SER A 8 9.21 7.77 -20.17
N ASN A 9 9.43 9.04 -19.80
CA ASN A 9 8.38 10.04 -19.66
C ASN A 9 7.57 10.22 -20.96
N ARG A 10 8.24 10.31 -22.12
CA ARG A 10 7.57 10.42 -23.42
C ARG A 10 6.68 9.22 -23.71
N LEU A 11 7.16 8.00 -23.49
CA LEU A 11 6.40 6.78 -23.72
C LEU A 11 5.20 6.66 -22.78
N THR A 12 5.36 7.02 -21.49
CA THR A 12 4.26 7.05 -20.52
C THR A 12 3.18 8.04 -20.94
N GLN A 13 3.54 9.27 -21.32
CA GLN A 13 2.57 10.26 -21.78
C GLN A 13 1.85 9.85 -23.07
N GLN A 14 2.54 9.19 -24.00
CA GLN A 14 1.92 8.69 -25.23
C GLN A 14 0.86 7.61 -24.96
N ARG A 15 1.09 6.76 -23.94
CA ARG A 15 0.19 5.63 -23.63
C ARG A 15 -0.92 5.99 -22.64
N PHE A 16 -0.62 6.85 -21.68
CA PHE A 16 -1.49 7.11 -20.53
C PHE A 16 -1.92 8.58 -20.43
N GLY A 17 -1.37 9.48 -21.25
CA GLY A 17 -1.61 10.91 -21.12
C GLY A 17 -0.94 11.50 -19.87
N ARG A 18 -1.49 12.61 -19.37
CA ARG A 18 -1.00 13.33 -18.18
C ARG A 18 -1.87 13.08 -16.96
N VAL A 19 -2.33 11.85 -16.77
CA VAL A 19 -3.15 11.44 -15.62
C VAL A 19 -2.30 10.72 -14.57
N ILE A 20 -2.58 10.99 -13.30
CA ILE A 20 -1.99 10.29 -12.16
C ILE A 20 -3.13 9.63 -11.40
N ARG A 21 -3.09 8.30 -11.30
CA ARG A 21 -4.09 7.54 -10.53
C ARG A 21 -3.62 7.42 -9.09
N LEU A 22 -4.43 7.91 -8.16
CA LEU A 22 -4.18 7.84 -6.73
C LEU A 22 -4.89 6.64 -6.10
N PHE A 23 -4.24 6.01 -5.14
CA PHE A 23 -4.79 5.00 -4.25
C PHE A 23 -4.17 5.17 -2.85
N ALA A 24 -4.89 4.73 -1.83
CA ALA A 24 -4.41 4.74 -0.45
C ALA A 24 -4.20 3.30 0.03
N PRO A 25 -3.01 2.97 0.58
CA PRO A 25 -2.82 1.69 1.26
C PRO A 25 -3.53 1.70 2.62
N LEU A 26 -4.24 0.61 2.92
CA LEU A 26 -4.84 0.34 4.23
C LEU A 26 -4.22 -0.94 4.78
N TYR A 27 -3.41 -0.80 5.84
CA TYR A 27 -2.80 -1.93 6.53
C TYR A 27 -3.81 -2.56 7.50
N LEU A 28 -4.22 -3.79 7.20
CA LEU A 28 -5.21 -4.54 7.97
C LEU A 28 -4.58 -5.31 9.14
N SER A 29 -3.38 -5.85 8.91
CA SER A 29 -2.63 -6.59 9.93
C SER A 29 -1.14 -6.47 9.70
N ASN A 30 -0.37 -6.38 10.78
CA ASN A 30 1.08 -6.48 10.76
C ASN A 30 1.59 -7.84 11.31
N GLU A 31 0.70 -8.81 11.51
CA GLU A 31 1.06 -10.19 11.83
C GLU A 31 1.64 -10.88 10.61
N CYS A 32 2.78 -11.55 10.77
CA CYS A 32 3.45 -12.22 9.67
C CYS A 32 4.25 -13.42 10.18
N ILE A 33 4.16 -14.55 9.50
CA ILE A 33 4.91 -15.77 9.83
C ILE A 33 6.31 -15.79 9.19
N ASN A 34 6.59 -14.90 8.24
CA ASN A 34 7.83 -14.89 7.47
C ASN A 34 8.95 -14.08 8.15
N ASN A 35 10.19 -14.40 7.77
CA ASN A 35 11.42 -13.82 8.31
C ASN A 35 12.20 -13.02 7.24
N CYS A 36 11.50 -12.21 6.44
CA CYS A 36 12.13 -11.41 5.40
C CYS A 36 13.11 -10.38 6.00
N THR A 37 14.38 -10.44 5.62
CA THR A 37 15.46 -9.60 6.17
C THR A 37 15.28 -8.09 5.97
N TYR A 38 14.44 -7.70 5.02
CA TYR A 38 14.15 -6.31 4.66
C TYR A 38 12.79 -5.80 5.18
N CYS A 39 11.99 -6.65 5.85
CA CYS A 39 10.61 -6.33 6.19
C CYS A 39 10.45 -5.95 7.66
N GLY A 40 9.81 -4.81 7.92
CA GLY A 40 9.44 -4.38 9.27
C GLY A 40 8.47 -5.33 9.99
N PHE A 41 7.65 -6.08 9.24
CA PHE A 41 6.72 -7.06 9.81
C PHE A 41 7.35 -8.45 10.00
N SER A 42 8.64 -8.63 9.69
CA SER A 42 9.36 -9.89 9.92
C SER A 42 9.04 -10.46 11.31
N ARG A 43 8.77 -11.76 11.39
CA ARG A 43 8.33 -12.47 12.60
C ARG A 43 9.25 -12.20 13.80
N ASP A 44 10.55 -12.13 13.58
CA ASP A 44 11.54 -11.95 14.64
C ASP A 44 11.56 -10.52 15.22
N ASN A 45 10.95 -9.56 14.52
CA ASN A 45 10.87 -8.18 15.01
C ASN A 45 9.93 -8.12 16.21
N ARG A 46 10.45 -7.61 17.34
CA ARG A 46 9.70 -7.37 18.57
C ARG A 46 8.89 -6.07 18.47
N ILE A 47 7.82 -6.11 17.69
CA ILE A 47 6.87 -5.01 17.53
C ILE A 47 5.50 -5.41 18.09
N LEU A 48 4.67 -4.43 18.44
CA LEU A 48 3.27 -4.68 18.78
C LEU A 48 2.57 -5.24 17.54
N ARG A 49 1.95 -6.42 17.70
CA ARG A 49 1.18 -7.08 16.65
C ARG A 49 -0.29 -6.68 16.78
N VAL A 50 -0.87 -6.26 15.67
CA VAL A 50 -2.23 -5.73 15.57
C VAL A 50 -2.86 -6.25 14.29
N THR A 51 -4.07 -6.77 14.44
CA THR A 51 -4.99 -7.07 13.34
C THR A 51 -6.26 -6.28 13.60
N LEU A 52 -6.65 -5.44 12.64
CA LEU A 52 -7.87 -4.65 12.72
C LEU A 52 -9.11 -5.56 12.66
N SER A 53 -10.09 -5.29 13.51
CA SER A 53 -11.43 -5.85 13.36
C SER A 53 -12.13 -5.27 12.13
N ILE A 54 -13.16 -5.96 11.64
CA ILE A 54 -13.90 -5.51 10.45
C ILE A 54 -14.48 -4.10 10.63
N ASP A 55 -14.99 -3.78 11.82
CA ASP A 55 -15.54 -2.45 12.11
C ASP A 55 -14.46 -1.35 12.05
N GLU A 56 -13.25 -1.66 12.52
CA GLU A 56 -12.11 -0.76 12.40
C GLU A 56 -11.70 -0.58 10.95
N VAL A 57 -11.60 -1.67 10.17
CA VAL A 57 -11.31 -1.61 8.73
C VAL A 57 -12.31 -0.73 8.00
N VAL A 58 -13.61 -0.91 8.26
CA VAL A 58 -14.67 -0.10 7.64
C VAL A 58 -14.54 1.37 8.03
N ARG A 59 -14.24 1.67 9.30
CA ARG A 59 -14.04 3.04 9.78
C ARG A 59 -12.85 3.71 9.08
N GLU A 60 -11.70 3.04 9.01
CA GLU A 60 -10.52 3.58 8.33
C GLU A 60 -10.76 3.75 6.82
N ALA A 61 -11.43 2.79 6.19
CA ALA A 61 -11.77 2.86 4.77
C ALA A 61 -12.72 4.03 4.46
N ARG A 62 -13.69 4.31 5.33
CA ARG A 62 -14.56 5.49 5.22
C ARG A 62 -13.78 6.79 5.35
N ALA A 63 -12.87 6.89 6.33
CA ALA A 63 -12.02 8.06 6.49
C ALA A 63 -11.17 8.34 5.22
N LEU A 64 -10.63 7.29 4.58
CA LEU A 64 -9.92 7.43 3.29
C LEU A 64 -10.86 7.87 2.15
N ALA A 65 -12.08 7.35 2.11
CA ALA A 65 -13.08 7.74 1.12
C ALA A 65 -13.50 9.21 1.25
N ASP A 66 -13.60 9.71 2.48
CA ASP A 66 -13.92 11.11 2.79
C ASP A 66 -12.78 12.06 2.41
N GLN A 67 -11.53 11.58 2.44
CA GLN A 67 -10.36 12.29 1.90
C GLN A 67 -10.29 12.29 0.36
N GLY A 68 -11.23 11.63 -0.32
CA GLY A 68 -11.32 11.61 -1.78
C GLY A 68 -10.65 10.42 -2.45
N PHE A 69 -10.07 9.47 -1.69
CA PHE A 69 -9.58 8.23 -2.29
C PHE A 69 -10.74 7.36 -2.77
N ARG A 70 -10.58 6.81 -3.99
CA ARG A 70 -11.56 5.92 -4.62
C ARG A 70 -11.04 4.51 -4.86
N ASN A 71 -9.74 4.32 -4.69
CA ASN A 71 -9.09 3.02 -4.78
C ASN A 71 -8.32 2.80 -3.48
N ILE A 72 -8.62 1.72 -2.79
CA ILE A 72 -7.93 1.32 -1.56
C ILE A 72 -7.14 0.05 -1.85
N LEU A 73 -5.86 0.04 -1.48
CA LEU A 73 -5.01 -1.13 -1.53
C LEU A 73 -4.98 -1.79 -0.16
N LEU A 74 -5.60 -2.95 -0.02
CA LEU A 74 -5.58 -3.71 1.23
C LEU A 74 -4.23 -4.41 1.37
N VAL A 75 -3.57 -4.22 2.51
CA VAL A 75 -2.25 -4.78 2.79
C VAL A 75 -2.28 -5.49 4.13
N ALA A 76 -1.75 -6.72 4.19
CA ALA A 76 -1.59 -7.48 5.41
C ALA A 76 -0.27 -8.27 5.35
N GLY A 77 0.29 -8.58 6.52
CA GLY A 77 1.29 -9.64 6.60
C GLY A 77 0.66 -11.02 6.35
N GLU A 78 1.51 -12.03 6.13
CA GLU A 78 1.05 -13.40 5.91
C GLU A 78 0.83 -14.10 7.25
N HIS A 79 -0.42 -14.32 7.64
CA HIS A 79 -0.80 -14.97 8.88
C HIS A 79 -2.01 -15.88 8.66
N PRO A 80 -2.05 -17.10 9.25
CA PRO A 80 -3.17 -18.03 9.13
C PRO A 80 -4.51 -17.48 9.63
#